data_AF-C7N2S6-F1
#
_entry.id   AF-C7N2S6-F1
#
_cell.length_a   1.000
_cell.length_b   1.000
_cell.length_c   1.000
_cell.angle_alpha   90.00
_cell.angle_beta   90.00
_cell.angle_gamma   90.00
#
_symmetry.space_group_name_H-M   'P 1'
#
loop_
_entity.id
_entity.type
_entity.pdbx_description
1 polymer ?
#
loop_
_entity_poly.entity_id
_entity_poly.type
_entity_poly.pdbx_seq_one_letter_code
_entity_poly.pdbx_strand_id
1 'polypeptide(L)'
;MFQAPVRNLSDPGVPHQKPVVTFVGEPNKSMIRMFGQFKERGIKIVYRSLNPTPENTRAAEEAGADIIVATGFDEGGTLPSMTLETFSIVPLIKDTAKNVPVMAAGGIADRRAFNAAFALGAEGVYCGTAFLMCEESRMASNVKQTLLSANARDDTRHSHDSAGHATEIRIPEHLRG
;
A
#
# COMPACT_ATOMS: atom_id res chain seq x y z
N MET A 1 -2.95 14.50 1.76
CA MET A 1 -2.42 14.24 0.40
C MET A 1 -1.02 14.84 0.30
N PHE A 2 0.02 14.05 0.54
CA PHE A 2 1.41 14.51 0.40
C PHE A 2 1.74 14.49 -1.09
N GLN A 3 1.61 15.64 -1.78
CA GLN A 3 2.44 15.84 -2.96
C GLN A 3 3.87 15.94 -2.44
N ALA A 4 4.67 14.90 -2.65
CA ALA A 4 6.11 15.08 -2.62
C ALA A 4 6.43 16.28 -3.51
N PRO A 5 7.34 17.19 -3.13
CA PRO A 5 7.81 18.19 -4.08
C PRO A 5 8.26 17.41 -5.30
N VAL A 6 7.69 17.74 -6.47
CA VAL A 6 8.20 17.25 -7.75
C VAL A 6 9.63 17.76 -7.81
N ARG A 7 10.59 16.98 -7.30
CA ARG A 7 12.01 17.31 -7.37
C ARG A 7 12.30 17.43 -8.85
N ASN A 8 12.93 18.53 -9.22
CA ASN A 8 13.24 18.86 -10.59
C ASN A 8 14.02 17.70 -11.21
N LEU A 9 13.39 16.97 -12.15
CA LEU A 9 13.96 15.80 -12.83
C LEU A 9 15.20 16.14 -13.69
N SER A 10 15.59 17.42 -13.74
CA SER A 10 16.74 17.94 -14.48
C SER A 10 18.01 18.12 -13.64
N ASP A 11 18.04 17.75 -12.35
CA ASP A 11 19.27 17.76 -11.54
C ASP A 11 20.25 16.66 -12.02
N PRO A 12 21.41 17.03 -12.61
CA PRO A 12 22.35 16.07 -13.20
C PRO A 12 23.14 15.25 -12.17
N GLY A 13 23.02 15.55 -10.87
CA GLY A 13 23.73 14.85 -9.79
C GLY A 13 23.01 13.63 -9.22
N VAL A 14 21.73 13.41 -9.56
CA VAL A 14 20.94 12.26 -9.11
C VAL A 14 20.91 11.24 -10.26
N PRO A 15 21.37 10.00 -10.08
CA PRO A 15 21.24 8.99 -11.12
C PRO A 15 19.77 8.92 -11.53
N HIS A 16 19.48 9.15 -12.82
CA HIS A 16 18.12 9.17 -13.35
C HIS A 16 17.45 7.81 -13.07
N GLN A 17 16.77 7.70 -11.93
CA GLN A 17 15.95 6.55 -11.61
C GLN A 17 14.83 6.49 -12.63
N LYS A 18 14.59 5.31 -13.20
CA LYS A 18 13.44 5.11 -14.08
C LYS A 18 12.18 5.56 -13.33
N PRO A 19 11.36 6.46 -13.89
CA PRO A 19 10.17 6.94 -13.21
C PRO A 19 9.24 5.78 -12.87
N VAL A 20 8.69 5.79 -11.65
CA VAL A 20 7.72 4.81 -11.16
C VAL A 20 6.42 5.53 -10.83
N VAL A 21 5.29 4.93 -11.16
CA VAL A 21 3.97 5.40 -10.78
C VAL A 21 3.25 4.32 -9.98
N THR A 22 2.58 4.73 -8.91
CA THR A 22 1.64 3.86 -8.19
C THR A 22 0.23 4.20 -8.65
N PHE A 23 -0.48 3.21 -9.19
CA PHE A 23 -1.89 3.33 -9.52
C PHE A 23 -2.72 2.62 -8.46
N VAL A 24 -3.65 3.36 -7.84
CA VAL A 24 -4.61 2.83 -6.87
C VAL A 24 -6.00 2.84 -7.49
N GLY A 25 -6.64 1.68 -7.58
CA GLY A 25 -8.02 1.55 -8.07
C GLY A 25 -8.31 0.25 -8.80
N GLU A 26 -9.54 0.13 -9.29
CA GLU A 26 -10.01 -1.08 -9.97
C GLU A 26 -9.75 -1.06 -11.49
N PRO A 27 -9.52 -2.24 -12.11
CA PRO A 27 -9.28 -2.32 -13.54
C PRO A 27 -10.46 -1.83 -14.35
N ASN A 28 -10.17 -0.91 -15.28
CA ASN A 28 -11.15 -0.36 -16.20
C ASN A 28 -10.46 0.12 -17.48
N LYS A 29 -11.25 0.51 -18.49
CA LYS A 29 -10.72 0.96 -19.80
C LYS A 29 -9.77 2.17 -19.68
N SER A 30 -10.01 3.06 -18.72
CA SER A 30 -9.15 4.22 -18.47
C SER A 30 -7.79 3.80 -17.92
N MET A 31 -7.77 2.88 -16.95
CA MET A 31 -6.54 2.30 -16.42
C MET A 31 -5.71 1.65 -17.53
N ILE A 32 -6.32 0.79 -18.36
CA ILE A 32 -5.61 0.10 -19.45
C ILE A 32 -4.98 1.12 -20.41
N ARG A 33 -5.73 2.14 -20.82
CA ARG A 33 -5.21 3.22 -21.66
C ARG A 33 -4.05 3.95 -21.00
N MET A 34 -4.17 4.27 -19.71
CA MET A 34 -3.15 4.98 -18.95
C MET A 34 -1.87 4.14 -18.81
N PHE A 35 -2.01 2.83 -18.55
CA PHE A 35 -0.89 1.91 -18.46
C PHE A 35 -0.14 1.86 -19.78
N GLY A 36 -0.83 1.74 -20.91
CA GLY A 36 -0.21 1.82 -22.24
C GLY A 36 0.67 3.07 -22.40
N GLN A 37 0.15 4.25 -22.03
CA GLN A 37 0.91 5.51 -22.09
C GLN A 37 2.14 5.52 -21.16
N PHE A 38 2.04 4.91 -19.98
CA PHE A 38 3.17 4.77 -19.07
C PHE A 38 4.23 3.82 -19.63
N LYS A 39 3.83 2.68 -20.19
CA LYS A 39 4.75 1.70 -20.79
C LYS A 39 5.47 2.28 -22.01
N GLU A 40 4.78 3.01 -22.88
CA GLU A 40 5.38 3.72 -24.03
C GLU A 40 6.49 4.71 -23.60
N ARG A 41 6.39 5.27 -22.40
CA ARG A 41 7.37 6.20 -21.82
C ARG A 41 8.42 5.51 -20.94
N GLY A 42 8.40 4.19 -20.84
CA GLY A 42 9.31 3.43 -19.99
C GLY A 42 9.09 3.64 -18.48
N ILE A 43 7.92 4.13 -18.07
CA ILE A 43 7.53 4.31 -16.67
C ILE A 43 7.12 2.94 -16.09
N LYS A 44 7.64 2.62 -14.90
CA LYS A 44 7.27 1.41 -14.17
C LYS A 44 6.00 1.59 -13.38
N ILE A 45 5.16 0.57 -13.34
CA ILE A 45 3.82 0.66 -12.76
C ILE A 45 3.70 -0.27 -11.56
N VAL A 46 3.46 0.31 -10.39
CA VAL A 46 3.00 -0.41 -9.20
C VAL A 46 1.48 -0.35 -9.17
N TYR A 47 0.83 -1.49 -9.31
CA TYR A 47 -0.63 -1.58 -9.26
C TYR A 47 -1.10 -2.00 -7.88
N ARG A 48 -2.07 -1.26 -7.36
CA ARG A 48 -2.71 -1.53 -6.08
C ARG A 48 -4.24 -1.46 -6.21
N SER A 49 -4.91 -2.57 -5.99
CA SER A 49 -6.36 -2.58 -5.78
C SER A 49 -6.68 -2.27 -4.31
N LEU A 50 -7.82 -1.62 -4.08
CA LEU A 50 -8.41 -1.52 -2.73
C LEU A 50 -9.02 -2.85 -2.29
N ASN A 51 -9.42 -3.70 -3.24
CA ASN A 51 -10.06 -4.99 -2.99
C ASN A 51 -9.35 -6.06 -3.84
N PRO A 52 -8.12 -6.45 -3.52
CA PRO A 52 -7.35 -7.35 -4.36
C PRO A 52 -8.03 -8.72 -4.50
N THR A 53 -8.32 -9.11 -5.73
CA THR A 53 -8.84 -10.45 -6.08
C THR A 53 -7.94 -11.09 -7.14
N PRO A 54 -8.05 -12.41 -7.36
CA PRO A 54 -7.36 -13.04 -8.46
C PRO A 54 -7.72 -12.43 -9.83
N GLU A 55 -8.96 -12.00 -10.01
CA GLU A 55 -9.47 -11.44 -11.28
C GLU A 55 -8.85 -10.07 -11.57
N ASN A 56 -8.88 -9.14 -10.62
CA ASN A 56 -8.30 -7.81 -10.85
C ASN A 56 -6.77 -7.85 -10.91
N THR A 57 -6.14 -8.81 -10.24
CA THR A 57 -4.70 -9.07 -10.34
C THR A 57 -4.31 -9.51 -11.74
N ARG A 58 -5.00 -10.51 -12.32
CA ARG A 58 -4.76 -10.96 -13.70
C ARG A 58 -4.98 -9.81 -14.69
N ALA A 59 -6.09 -9.08 -14.55
CA ALA A 59 -6.39 -7.95 -15.43
C ALA A 59 -5.32 -6.84 -15.37
N ALA A 60 -4.77 -6.57 -14.18
CA ALA A 60 -3.70 -5.58 -14.03
C ALA A 60 -2.35 -6.05 -14.59
N GLU A 61 -2.02 -7.33 -14.40
CA GLU A 61 -0.83 -7.95 -15.00
C GLU A 61 -0.93 -7.89 -16.53
N GLU A 62 -2.07 -8.29 -17.11
CA GLU A 62 -2.35 -8.23 -18.55
C GLU A 62 -2.31 -6.79 -19.09
N ALA A 63 -2.76 -5.80 -18.30
CA ALA A 63 -2.68 -4.39 -18.65
C ALA A 63 -1.25 -3.81 -18.60
N GLY A 64 -0.28 -4.57 -18.07
CA GLY A 64 1.14 -4.19 -18.06
C GLY A 64 1.67 -3.63 -16.74
N ALA A 65 1.00 -3.91 -15.61
CA ALA A 65 1.58 -3.67 -14.28
C ALA A 65 2.98 -4.30 -14.19
N ASP A 66 3.93 -3.63 -13.53
CA ASP A 66 5.28 -4.17 -13.29
C ASP A 66 5.42 -4.78 -11.89
N ILE A 67 4.58 -4.37 -10.94
CA ILE A 67 4.51 -4.89 -9.57
C ILE A 67 3.05 -4.87 -9.11
N ILE A 68 2.62 -5.92 -8.41
CA ILE A 68 1.30 -6.00 -7.76
C ILE A 68 1.43 -5.80 -6.26
N VAL A 69 0.51 -5.04 -5.66
CA VAL A 69 0.41 -4.89 -4.20
C VAL A 69 -0.74 -5.74 -3.67
N ALA A 70 -0.42 -6.73 -2.85
CA ALA A 70 -1.39 -7.56 -2.11
C ALA A 70 -1.75 -6.86 -0.80
N THR A 71 -2.87 -6.13 -0.81
CA THR A 71 -3.40 -5.38 0.33
C THR A 71 -4.26 -6.26 1.23
N GLY A 72 -3.85 -6.44 2.49
CA GLY A 72 -4.65 -7.07 3.53
C GLY A 72 -5.60 -6.12 4.24
N PHE A 73 -6.56 -6.71 4.95
CA PHE A 73 -7.54 -6.01 5.78
C PHE A 73 -6.93 -5.36 7.05
N ASP A 74 -5.68 -5.66 7.36
CA ASP A 74 -4.83 -5.06 8.40
C ASP A 74 -4.02 -3.85 7.88
N GLU A 75 -4.46 -3.24 6.77
CA GLU A 75 -3.99 -1.94 6.30
C GLU A 75 -4.53 -0.77 7.17
N GLY A 76 -3.71 0.27 7.33
CA GLY A 76 -4.17 1.60 7.78
C GLY A 76 -4.66 2.47 6.62
N GLY A 77 -5.68 3.30 6.85
CA GLY A 77 -6.31 4.13 5.81
C GLY A 77 -7.59 3.50 5.28
N THR A 78 -7.82 3.53 3.97
CA THR A 78 -9.02 2.94 3.35
C THR A 78 -8.87 1.42 3.29
N LEU A 79 -9.76 0.72 3.97
CA LEU A 79 -9.76 -0.73 4.08
C LEU A 79 -10.37 -1.40 2.85
N PRO A 80 -9.85 -2.58 2.47
CA PRO A 80 -10.58 -3.51 1.65
C PRO A 80 -11.97 -3.81 2.23
N SER A 81 -12.96 -3.98 1.37
CA SER A 81 -14.28 -4.50 1.76
C SER A 81 -14.25 -5.98 2.12
N MET A 82 -13.23 -6.72 1.66
CA MET A 82 -13.01 -8.12 1.99
C MET A 82 -12.22 -8.26 3.29
N THR A 83 -12.56 -9.25 4.10
CA THR A 83 -11.94 -9.49 5.43
C THR A 83 -10.71 -10.39 5.37
N LEU A 84 -9.98 -10.41 4.24
CA LEU A 84 -8.74 -11.19 4.11
C LEU A 84 -7.55 -10.38 4.62
N GLU A 85 -6.94 -10.86 5.70
CA GLU A 85 -5.75 -10.25 6.30
C GLU A 85 -4.49 -10.52 5.46
N THR A 86 -3.42 -9.75 5.70
CA THR A 86 -2.13 -9.84 4.97
C THR A 86 -1.60 -11.27 4.90
N PHE A 87 -1.76 -12.05 5.97
CA PHE A 87 -1.29 -13.44 6.02
C PHE A 87 -1.90 -14.33 4.92
N SER A 88 -3.17 -14.11 4.59
CA SER A 88 -3.92 -14.94 3.63
C SER A 88 -3.93 -14.36 2.23
N ILE A 89 -3.98 -13.03 2.10
CA ILE A 89 -4.06 -12.38 0.78
C ILE A 89 -2.73 -12.45 0.02
N VAL A 90 -1.59 -12.37 0.71
CA VAL A 90 -0.27 -12.42 0.07
C VAL A 90 -0.05 -13.71 -0.73
N PRO A 91 -0.21 -14.92 -0.16
CA PRO A 91 -0.03 -16.15 -0.93
C PRO A 91 -1.07 -16.28 -2.05
N LEU A 92 -2.33 -15.88 -1.82
CA LEU A 92 -3.38 -15.91 -2.85
C LEU A 92 -3.02 -15.06 -4.08
N ILE A 93 -2.56 -13.83 -3.86
CA ILE A 93 -2.19 -12.92 -4.94
C ILE A 93 -0.86 -13.33 -5.56
N LYS A 94 0.09 -13.86 -4.78
CA LYS A 94 1.33 -14.43 -5.31
C LYS A 94 1.09 -15.61 -6.23
N ASP A 95 0.17 -16.51 -5.86
CA ASP A 95 -0.22 -17.62 -6.71
C ASP A 95 -0.98 -17.17 -7.95
N THR A 96 -1.54 -15.96 -7.95
CA THR A 96 -2.22 -15.40 -9.11
C THR A 96 -1.28 -14.67 -10.07
N ALA A 97 -0.41 -13.79 -9.55
CA ALA A 97 0.51 -12.98 -10.33
C ALA A 97 1.73 -13.82 -10.75
N LYS A 98 1.71 -14.34 -11.98
CA LYS A 98 2.71 -15.31 -12.45
C LYS A 98 3.96 -14.67 -13.03
N ASN A 99 3.85 -13.43 -13.50
CA ASN A 99 4.87 -12.80 -14.34
C ASN A 99 5.52 -11.58 -13.68
N VAL A 100 4.96 -11.09 -12.58
CA VAL A 100 5.42 -9.87 -11.89
C VAL A 100 5.58 -10.10 -10.38
N PRO A 101 6.50 -9.39 -9.73
CA PRO A 101 6.68 -9.50 -8.29
C PRO A 101 5.46 -8.95 -7.52
N VAL A 102 5.25 -9.52 -6.34
CA VAL A 102 4.18 -9.11 -5.42
C VAL A 102 4.76 -8.45 -4.17
N MET A 103 4.24 -7.28 -3.80
CA MET A 103 4.53 -6.62 -2.52
C MET A 103 3.39 -6.85 -1.54
N ALA A 104 3.71 -7.18 -0.28
CA ALA A 104 2.73 -7.29 0.78
C ALA A 104 2.41 -5.92 1.40
N ALA A 105 1.14 -5.63 1.69
CA ALA A 105 0.70 -4.41 2.35
C ALA A 105 -0.33 -4.68 3.43
N GLY A 106 -0.11 -4.13 4.63
CA GLY A 106 -0.94 -4.35 5.83
C GLY A 106 -0.11 -4.94 6.97
N GLY A 107 -0.27 -4.42 8.19
CA GLY A 107 0.37 -4.95 9.40
C GLY A 107 1.91 -4.97 9.48
N ILE A 108 2.66 -4.56 8.45
CA ILE A 108 4.13 -4.69 8.40
C ILE A 108 4.80 -3.46 9.02
N ALA A 109 5.25 -3.60 10.27
CA ALA A 109 5.91 -2.53 11.03
C ALA A 109 7.35 -2.84 11.48
N ASP A 110 7.78 -4.10 11.43
CA ASP A 110 9.11 -4.51 11.88
C ASP A 110 9.70 -5.67 11.06
N ARG A 111 10.90 -6.12 11.46
CA ARG A 111 11.62 -7.19 10.78
C ARG A 111 10.92 -8.55 10.83
N ARG A 112 10.10 -8.81 11.86
CA ARG A 112 9.38 -10.08 11.99
C ARG A 112 8.28 -10.15 10.94
N ALA A 113 7.46 -9.10 10.85
CA ALA A 113 6.43 -9.00 9.82
C ALA A 113 7.01 -8.96 8.41
N PHE A 114 8.14 -8.26 8.21
CA PHE A 114 8.88 -8.29 6.95
C PHE A 114 9.30 -9.71 6.55
N ASN A 115 9.94 -10.45 7.46
CA ASN A 115 10.38 -11.82 7.18
C ASN A 115 9.17 -12.74 6.92
N ALA A 116 8.07 -12.56 7.65
CA ALA A 116 6.83 -13.32 7.43
C ALA A 116 6.24 -13.06 6.04
N ALA A 117 6.18 -11.80 5.60
CA ALA A 117 5.70 -11.44 4.26
C ALA A 117 6.52 -12.14 3.15
N PHE A 118 7.85 -12.15 3.28
CA PHE A 118 8.73 -12.86 2.36
C PHE A 118 8.53 -14.37 2.40
N ALA A 119 8.33 -14.95 3.59
CA ALA A 119 8.02 -16.38 3.74
C ALA A 119 6.68 -16.77 3.08
N LEU A 120 5.72 -15.84 3.01
CA LEU A 120 4.44 -15.99 2.31
C LEU A 120 4.54 -15.81 0.79
N GLY A 121 5.74 -15.49 0.27
CA GLY A 121 6.01 -15.38 -1.16
C GLY A 121 6.03 -13.95 -1.72
N ALA A 122 5.92 -12.93 -0.86
CA ALA A 122 6.15 -11.55 -1.28
C ALA A 122 7.63 -11.31 -1.63
N GLU A 123 7.87 -10.41 -2.58
CA GLU A 123 9.19 -9.99 -3.04
C GLU A 123 9.50 -8.54 -2.65
N GLY A 124 8.59 -7.93 -1.87
CA GLY A 124 8.74 -6.61 -1.28
C GLY A 124 7.61 -6.31 -0.30
N VAL A 125 7.65 -5.13 0.31
CA VAL A 125 6.63 -4.66 1.25
C VAL A 125 6.22 -3.24 0.91
N TYR A 126 4.95 -2.93 1.13
CA TYR A 126 4.35 -1.61 0.95
C TYR A 126 3.84 -1.13 2.33
N CYS A 127 4.60 -0.25 2.97
CA CYS A 127 4.36 0.17 4.35
C CYS A 127 3.91 1.64 4.42
N GLY A 128 2.87 1.91 5.21
CA GLY A 128 2.39 3.26 5.51
C GLY A 128 2.61 3.63 6.98
N THR A 129 1.90 2.97 7.89
CA THR A 129 1.88 3.26 9.33
C THR A 129 3.27 3.36 9.96
N ALA A 130 4.19 2.46 9.59
CA ALA A 130 5.58 2.48 10.08
C ALA A 130 6.30 3.82 9.79
N PHE A 131 6.02 4.44 8.64
CA PHE A 131 6.63 5.71 8.23
C PHE A 131 5.93 6.95 8.80
N LEU A 132 4.72 6.82 9.35
CA LEU A 132 4.04 7.95 10.02
C LEU A 132 4.84 8.46 11.23
N MET A 133 5.65 7.58 11.82
CA MET A 133 6.45 7.84 13.01
C MET A 133 7.86 8.35 12.75
N CYS A 134 8.30 8.39 11.48
CA CYS A 134 9.60 8.92 11.12
C CYS A 134 9.71 10.43 11.39
N GLU A 135 10.94 10.94 11.52
CA GLU A 135 11.21 12.36 11.78
C GLU A 135 10.68 13.24 10.64
N GLU A 136 10.79 12.75 9.40
CA GLU A 136 10.38 13.44 8.17
C GLU A 136 8.86 13.50 7.98
N SER A 137 8.10 12.66 8.71
CA SER A 137 6.65 12.67 8.67
C SER A 137 6.12 14.00 9.22
N ARG A 138 5.28 14.69 8.43
CA ARG A 138 4.62 15.94 8.83
C ARG A 138 3.41 15.74 9.74
N MET A 139 3.23 14.53 10.27
CA MET A 139 2.16 14.23 11.22
C MET A 139 2.34 15.07 12.48
N ALA A 140 1.23 15.60 13.02
CA ALA A 140 1.27 16.40 14.23
C ALA A 140 1.87 15.62 15.42
N SER A 141 2.66 16.30 16.25
CA SER A 141 3.41 15.64 17.32
C SER A 141 2.51 14.90 18.31
N ASN A 142 1.34 15.45 18.63
CA ASN A 142 0.36 14.79 19.48
C ASN A 142 -0.15 13.48 18.86
N VAL A 143 -0.42 13.45 17.55
CA VAL A 143 -0.84 12.23 16.84
C VAL A 143 0.29 11.20 16.85
N LYS A 144 1.54 11.62 16.59
CA LYS A 144 2.71 10.74 16.71
C LYS A 144 2.81 10.11 18.11
N GLN A 145 2.65 10.90 19.18
CA GLN A 145 2.70 10.37 20.55
C GLN A 145 1.56 9.38 20.83
N THR A 146 0.35 9.64 20.33
CA THR A 146 -0.77 8.69 20.42
C THR A 146 -0.42 7.38 19.71
N LEU A 147 0.13 7.43 18.49
CA LEU A 147 0.53 6.25 17.73
C LEU A 147 1.61 5.42 18.43
N LEU A 148 2.58 6.08 19.09
CA LEU A 148 3.65 5.39 19.86
C LEU A 148 3.12 4.69 21.10
N SER A 149 2.07 5.23 21.68
CA SER A 149 1.46 4.71 22.91
C SER A 149 0.36 3.69 22.61
N ALA A 150 -0.12 3.64 21.36
CA ALA A 150 -1.10 2.67 20.89
C ALA A 150 -0.47 1.31 20.59
N ASN A 151 -1.28 0.27 20.61
CA ASN A 151 -0.96 -1.05 20.10
C ASN A 151 -2.02 -1.52 19.09
N ALA A 152 -1.80 -2.69 18.48
CA ALA A 152 -2.68 -3.22 17.43
C ALA A 152 -4.16 -3.38 17.84
N ARG A 153 -4.50 -3.38 19.13
CA ARG A 153 -5.88 -3.46 19.62
C ARG A 153 -6.60 -2.12 19.65
N ASP A 154 -5.86 -1.02 19.64
CA ASP A 154 -6.42 0.33 19.73
C ASP A 154 -6.90 0.84 18.37
N ASP A 155 -6.70 0.03 17.33
CA ASP A 155 -7.14 0.31 16.00
C ASP A 155 -8.66 0.13 15.88
N THR A 156 -9.33 1.17 15.41
CA THR A 156 -10.80 1.19 15.32
C THR A 156 -11.25 1.36 13.88
N ARG A 157 -12.17 0.48 13.48
CA ARG A 157 -12.73 0.45 12.14
C ARG A 157 -13.99 1.31 12.10
N HIS A 158 -14.04 2.27 11.20
CA HIS A 158 -15.20 3.12 10.97
C HIS A 158 -15.76 2.88 9.56
N SER A 159 -17.07 2.68 9.44
CA SER A 159 -17.77 2.48 8.16
C SER A 159 -18.31 3.78 7.54
N HIS A 160 -17.84 4.94 8.01
CA HIS A 160 -18.52 6.23 7.80
C HIS A 160 -17.75 7.24 6.93
N ASP A 161 -16.73 6.84 6.19
CA ASP A 161 -16.15 7.72 5.16
C ASP A 161 -16.82 7.49 3.80
N SER A 162 -16.71 8.48 2.90
CA SER A 162 -17.28 8.43 1.56
C SER A 162 -16.56 7.48 0.60
N ALA A 163 -15.47 6.83 1.05
CA ALA A 163 -14.62 5.91 0.31
C ALA A 163 -14.77 4.44 0.76
N GLY A 164 -15.45 4.16 1.87
CA GLY A 164 -15.73 2.82 2.39
C GLY A 164 -15.40 2.65 3.88
N HIS A 165 -14.88 1.48 4.25
CA HIS A 165 -14.36 1.24 5.59
C HIS A 165 -13.00 1.93 5.72
N ALA A 166 -12.77 2.61 6.83
CA ALA A 166 -11.50 3.24 7.14
C ALA A 166 -10.99 2.80 8.51
N THR A 167 -9.67 2.74 8.62
CA THR A 167 -8.93 2.44 9.84
C THR A 167 -8.44 3.73 10.47
N GLU A 168 -8.89 4.01 11.69
CA GLU A 168 -8.40 5.12 12.51
C GLU A 168 -8.01 4.64 13.91
N ILE A 169 -6.93 5.20 14.44
CA ILE A 169 -6.53 4.93 15.82
C ILE A 169 -7.31 5.86 16.73
N ARG A 170 -8.23 5.29 17.50
CA ARG A 170 -8.90 6.00 18.58
C ARG A 170 -7.92 6.19 19.71
N ILE A 171 -7.98 7.32 20.43
CA ILE A 171 -7.19 7.50 21.64
C ILE A 171 -7.51 6.33 22.60
N PRO A 172 -6.52 5.47 22.91
CA PRO A 172 -6.73 4.29 23.74
C PRO A 172 -7.33 4.65 25.09
N GLU A 173 -8.27 3.84 25.60
CA GLU A 173 -8.89 4.10 26.91
C GLU A 173 -7.86 4.16 28.04
N HIS A 174 -6.83 3.31 27.97
CA HIS A 174 -5.73 3.30 28.94
C HIS A 174 -4.82 4.55 28.89
N LEU A 175 -5.01 5.43 27.90
CA LEU A 175 -4.32 6.72 27.77
C LEU A 175 -5.24 7.92 28.05
N ARG A 176 -6.52 7.68 28.33
CA ARG A 176 -7.46 8.74 28.74
C ARG A 176 -7.34 8.91 30.25
N GLY A 177 -6.65 9.96 30.67
CA GLY A 177 -6.61 10.41 32.07
C GLY A 177 -7.95 10.88 32.59
#